data_AF-A0A196SKE7-F1
#
_entry.id   AF-A0A196SKE7-F1
#
_cell.length_a   1.000
_cell.length_b   1.000
_cell.length_c   1.000
_cell.angle_alpha   90.00
_cell.angle_beta   90.00
_cell.angle_gamma   90.00
#
_symmetry.space_group_name_H-M   'P 1'
#
loop_
_entity.id
_entity.type
_entity.pdbx_description
1 polymer ?
#
loop_
_entity_poly.entity_id
_entity_poly.type
_entity_poly.pdbx_seq_one_letter_code
_entity_poly.pdbx_strand_id
1 'polypeptide(L)'
;SKGPHLFHTSPSGEYVEYSATAIGSRCQSAKTYLAREFLDAETNTVHVSDDLSVDELIRHALKALKGCIQGDSKLTKENCSVAIVGVDQDFKELSEEELSPYVEAVAA
;
A
#
# COMPACT_ATOMS: atom_id res chain seq x y z
N SER A 1 -16.46 -16.26 -3.64
CA SER A 1 -15.67 -15.38 -2.75
C SER A 1 -15.92 -13.94 -3.19
N LYS A 2 -15.95 -12.97 -2.26
CA LYS A 2 -16.33 -11.56 -2.54
C LYS A 2 -15.13 -10.65 -2.86
N GLY A 3 -14.13 -11.16 -3.59
CA GLY A 3 -12.92 -10.39 -3.93
C GLY A 3 -11.90 -10.26 -2.77
N PRO A 4 -10.86 -9.42 -2.94
CA PRO A 4 -9.87 -9.14 -1.91
C PRO A 4 -10.45 -8.21 -0.82
N HIS A 5 -10.02 -8.42 0.43
CA HIS A 5 -10.43 -7.61 1.57
C HIS A 5 -9.22 -7.23 2.43
N LEU A 6 -9.15 -5.98 2.87
CA LEU A 6 -8.10 -5.47 3.74
C LEU A 6 -8.69 -5.08 5.09
N PHE A 7 -8.22 -5.74 6.14
CA PHE A 7 -8.62 -5.46 7.51
C PHE A 7 -7.44 -4.98 8.33
N HIS A 8 -7.68 -4.02 9.21
CA HIS A 8 -6.73 -3.63 10.24
C HIS A 8 -7.35 -3.82 11.62
N THR A 9 -6.56 -4.45 12.49
CA THR A 9 -6.93 -4.71 13.89
C THR A 9 -6.07 -3.86 14.81
N SER A 10 -6.68 -3.17 15.77
CA SER A 10 -5.96 -2.38 16.76
C SER A 10 -5.96 -3.06 18.14
N PRO A 11 -5.00 -2.75 19.03
CA PRO A 11 -4.94 -3.32 20.38
C PRO A 11 -6.18 -3.05 21.25
N SER A 12 -6.99 -2.03 20.92
CA SER A 12 -8.25 -1.75 21.61
C SER A 12 -9.41 -2.70 21.22
N GLY A 13 -9.15 -3.68 20.36
CA GLY A 13 -10.14 -4.62 19.87
C GLY A 13 -10.95 -4.08 18.68
N GLU A 14 -10.51 -2.98 18.07
CA GLU A 14 -11.13 -2.46 16.86
C GLU A 14 -10.75 -3.35 15.67
N TYR A 15 -11.74 -3.66 14.83
CA TYR A 15 -11.59 -4.41 13.59
C TYR A 15 -12.30 -3.64 12.49
N VAL A 16 -11.53 -3.10 11.55
CA VAL A 16 -12.07 -2.20 10.50
C VAL A 16 -11.59 -2.65 9.13
N GLU A 17 -12.53 -2.69 8.18
CA GLU A 17 -12.28 -2.93 6.77
C GLU A 17 -11.88 -1.62 6.09
N TYR A 18 -10.86 -1.68 5.23
CA TYR A 18 -10.36 -0.54 4.48
C TYR A 18 -10.23 -0.88 3.00
N SER A 19 -10.38 0.12 2.13
CA SER A 19 -9.96 -0.02 0.73
C SER A 19 -8.46 0.22 0.58
N ALA A 20 -7.91 1.21 1.29
CA ALA A 20 -6.48 1.39 1.47
C ALA A 20 -6.20 2.01 2.85
N THR A 21 -5.12 1.59 3.52
CA THR A 21 -4.74 2.15 4.81
C THR A 21 -3.23 2.02 5.06
N ALA A 22 -2.73 2.74 6.06
CA ALA A 22 -1.35 2.67 6.52
C ALA A 22 -1.29 2.81 8.05
N ILE A 23 -0.32 2.16 8.69
CA ILE A 23 -0.19 2.12 10.15
C ILE A 23 1.26 2.32 10.59
N GLY A 24 1.48 2.52 11.88
CA GLY A 24 2.81 2.69 12.45
C GLY A 24 3.36 4.12 12.34
N SER A 25 4.67 4.25 12.47
CA SER A 25 5.37 5.54 12.52
C SER A 25 5.18 6.34 11.24
N ARG A 26 4.73 7.59 11.39
CA ARG A 26 4.54 8.54 10.26
C ARG A 26 3.59 8.04 9.17
N CYS A 27 2.70 7.10 9.50
CA CYS A 27 1.69 6.62 8.57
C CYS A 27 0.75 7.72 8.08
N GLN A 28 0.68 8.87 8.76
CA GLN A 28 -0.10 10.02 8.28
C GLN A 28 0.35 10.52 6.90
N SER A 29 1.65 10.48 6.58
CA SER A 29 2.13 10.81 5.24
C SER A 29 1.58 9.84 4.19
N ALA A 30 1.63 8.53 4.48
CA ALA A 30 1.06 7.50 3.61
C ALA A 30 -0.47 7.64 3.47
N LYS A 31 -1.20 7.86 4.57
CA LYS A 31 -2.65 8.10 4.55
C LYS A 31 -3.01 9.33 3.72
N THR A 32 -2.22 10.39 3.80
CA THR A 32 -2.42 11.61 3.01
C THR A 32 -2.24 11.34 1.52
N TYR A 33 -1.19 10.59 1.15
CA TYR A 33 -1.01 10.12 -0.22
C TYR A 33 -2.21 9.29 -0.68
N LEU A 34 -2.58 8.26 0.05
CA LEU A 34 -3.70 7.37 -0.30
C LEU A 34 -5.02 8.14 -0.43
N ALA A 35 -5.31 9.07 0.48
CA ALA A 35 -6.48 9.93 0.39
C ALA A 35 -6.43 10.80 -0.88
N ARG A 36 -5.29 11.40 -1.21
CA ARG A 36 -5.19 12.22 -2.42
C ARG A 36 -5.44 11.42 -3.70
N GLU A 37 -4.94 10.19 -3.77
CA GLU A 37 -5.05 9.36 -4.98
C GLU A 37 -6.40 8.65 -5.10
N PHE A 38 -7.05 8.31 -3.98
CA PHE A 38 -8.21 7.41 -3.95
C PHE A 38 -9.43 7.98 -3.23
N LEU A 39 -9.46 9.27 -2.87
CA LEU A 39 -10.65 9.88 -2.28
C LEU A 39 -11.73 10.04 -3.36
N ASP A 40 -12.86 9.38 -3.13
CA ASP A 40 -14.10 9.66 -3.83
C ASP A 40 -14.67 10.99 -3.31
N ALA A 41 -14.79 11.97 -4.21
CA ALA A 41 -15.24 13.31 -3.86
C ALA A 41 -16.73 13.40 -3.51
N GLU A 42 -17.55 12.45 -3.96
CA GLU A 42 -18.99 12.41 -3.69
C GLU A 42 -19.28 11.77 -2.34
N THR A 43 -18.60 10.66 -2.04
CA THR A 43 -18.81 9.92 -0.78
C THR A 43 -17.89 10.38 0.34
N ASN A 44 -16.83 11.13 0.02
CA ASN A 44 -15.78 11.54 0.94
C ASN A 44 -15.12 10.34 1.65
N THR A 45 -14.96 9.24 0.93
CA THR A 45 -14.32 8.01 1.41
C THR A 45 -13.19 7.57 0.48
N VAL A 46 -12.22 6.82 1.01
CA VAL A 46 -11.14 6.24 0.20
C VAL A 46 -11.63 4.96 -0.48
N HIS A 47 -11.58 4.93 -1.81
CA HIS A 47 -11.97 3.79 -2.64
C HIS A 47 -10.93 3.55 -3.75
N VAL A 48 -10.34 2.35 -3.74
CA VAL A 48 -9.44 1.84 -4.78
C VAL A 48 -10.27 1.08 -5.80
N SER A 49 -10.21 1.49 -7.07
CA SER A 49 -10.93 0.83 -8.17
C SER A 49 -10.36 -0.56 -8.48
N ASP A 50 -11.25 -1.47 -8.91
CA ASP A 50 -10.90 -2.80 -9.41
C ASP A 50 -10.18 -2.76 -10.78
N ASP A 51 -10.15 -1.61 -11.44
CA ASP A 51 -9.48 -1.42 -12.73
C ASP A 51 -7.95 -1.32 -12.60
N LEU A 52 -7.41 -1.15 -11.38
CA LEU A 52 -5.98 -1.06 -11.15
C LEU A 52 -5.32 -2.44 -11.27
N SER A 53 -4.27 -2.52 -12.07
CA SER A 53 -3.42 -3.69 -12.13
C SER A 53 -2.62 -3.89 -10.83
N VAL A 54 -2.18 -5.13 -10.58
CA VAL A 54 -1.30 -5.46 -9.45
C VAL A 54 -0.04 -4.59 -9.45
N ASP A 55 0.54 -4.32 -10.62
CA ASP A 55 1.73 -3.46 -10.76
C ASP A 55 1.47 -2.01 -10.32
N GLU A 56 0.30 -1.46 -10.64
CA GLU A 56 -0.11 -0.12 -10.22
C GLU A 56 -0.35 -0.08 -8.71
N LEU A 57 -1.00 -1.09 -8.15
CA LEU A 57 -1.21 -1.21 -6.70
C LEU A 57 0.11 -1.25 -5.93
N ILE A 58 1.09 -2.03 -6.39
CA ILE A 58 2.44 -2.08 -5.79
C ILE A 58 3.08 -0.69 -5.84
N ARG A 59 3.00 0.03 -6.96
CA ARG A 59 3.57 1.37 -7.10
C ARG A 59 2.91 2.37 -6.15
N HIS A 60 1.58 2.34 -5.99
CA HIS A 60 0.88 3.19 -5.04
C HIS A 60 1.28 2.87 -3.60
N ALA A 61 1.40 1.59 -3.23
CA ALA A 61 1.86 1.17 -1.91
C ALA A 61 3.28 1.68 -1.61
N LEU A 62 4.22 1.53 -2.55
CA LEU A 62 5.60 2.00 -2.39
C LEU A 62 5.71 3.53 -2.36
N LYS A 63 4.91 4.26 -3.17
CA LYS A 63 4.84 5.73 -3.12
C LYS A 63 4.31 6.23 -1.77
N ALA A 64 3.27 5.57 -1.24
CA ALA A 64 2.75 5.86 0.09
C ALA A 64 3.84 5.65 1.16
N LEU A 65 4.53 4.51 1.10
CA LEU A 65 5.60 4.14 2.03
C LEU A 65 6.81 5.09 1.94
N LYS A 66 7.21 5.53 0.73
CA LYS A 66 8.28 6.52 0.53
C LYS A 66 8.02 7.80 1.31
N GLY A 67 6.76 8.24 1.40
CA GLY A 67 6.35 9.40 2.19
C GLY A 67 6.56 9.26 3.71
N CYS A 68 6.78 8.03 4.21
CA CYS A 68 7.05 7.75 5.61
C CYS A 68 8.54 7.76 5.97
N ILE A 69 9.44 7.78 4.98
CA ILE A 69 10.89 7.73 5.18
C ILE A 69 11.41 9.09 5.70
N GLN A 70 12.42 9.05 6.57
CA GLN A 70 12.97 10.24 7.24
C GLN A 70 14.37 10.61 6.71
N GLY A 71 14.65 11.92 6.77
CA GLY A 71 15.97 12.47 6.44
C GLY A 71 16.41 12.11 5.04
N ASP A 72 17.69 11.76 4.89
CA ASP A 72 18.30 11.41 3.61
C ASP A 72 18.23 9.90 3.30
N SER A 73 17.47 9.13 4.09
CA SER A 73 17.26 7.71 3.83
C SER A 73 16.42 7.53 2.56
N LYS A 74 16.68 6.45 1.81
CA LYS A 74 15.95 6.11 0.59
C LYS A 74 15.21 4.81 0.77
N LEU A 75 14.10 4.65 0.04
CA LEU A 75 13.46 3.35 -0.11
C LEU A 75 14.39 2.47 -0.96
N THR A 76 14.75 1.30 -0.45
CA THR A 76 15.57 0.31 -1.14
C THR A 76 14.93 -1.06 -0.99
N LYS A 77 15.25 -2.00 -1.88
CA LYS A 77 14.70 -3.37 -1.82
C LYS A 77 15.10 -4.11 -0.54
N GLU A 78 16.17 -3.69 0.13
CA GLU A 78 16.65 -4.25 1.40
C GLU A 78 15.92 -3.67 2.62
N ASN A 79 15.16 -2.58 2.46
CA ASN A 79 14.45 -1.92 3.56
C ASN A 79 12.94 -1.82 3.37
N CYS A 80 12.40 -2.52 2.38
CA CYS A 80 10.97 -2.70 2.20
C CYS A 80 10.64 -4.14 1.75
N SER A 81 9.49 -4.62 2.21
CA SER A 81 8.89 -5.88 1.78
C SER A 81 7.54 -5.58 1.15
N VAL A 82 7.17 -6.35 0.13
CA VAL A 82 5.85 -6.30 -0.51
C VAL A 82 5.33 -7.73 -0.62
N ALA A 83 4.09 -7.93 -0.19
CA ALA A 83 3.39 -9.20 -0.36
C ALA A 83 2.03 -8.96 -1.03
N ILE A 84 1.61 -9.94 -1.83
CA ILE A 84 0.42 -9.88 -2.69
C ILE A 84 -0.44 -11.10 -2.40
N VAL A 85 -1.76 -10.90 -2.37
CA VAL A 85 -2.77 -11.95 -2.26
C VAL A 85 -4.04 -11.49 -2.99
N GLY A 86 -4.78 -12.40 -3.62
CA GLY A 86 -5.97 -12.03 -4.38
C GLY A 86 -6.75 -13.21 -4.94
N VAL A 87 -7.66 -12.93 -5.87
CA VAL A 87 -8.38 -13.97 -6.62
C VAL A 87 -7.37 -14.69 -7.51
N ASP A 88 -7.36 -16.03 -7.43
CA ASP A 88 -6.41 -16.90 -8.15
C ASP A 88 -4.91 -16.59 -7.88
N GLN A 89 -4.63 -15.88 -6.79
CA GLN A 89 -3.28 -15.50 -6.36
C GLN A 89 -3.12 -15.80 -4.87
N ASP A 90 -2.40 -16.89 -4.57
CA ASP A 90 -2.00 -17.20 -3.20
C ASP A 90 -1.10 -16.11 -2.61
N PHE A 91 -1.06 -16.03 -1.28
CA PHE A 91 -0.17 -15.12 -0.59
C PHE A 91 1.29 -15.37 -1.02
N LYS A 92 1.92 -14.35 -1.58
CA LYS A 92 3.32 -14.37 -2.01
C LYS A 92 4.01 -13.08 -1.59
N GLU A 93 5.11 -13.22 -0.86
CA GLU A 93 6.08 -12.13 -0.68
C GLU A 93 6.99 -12.07 -1.90
N LEU A 94 7.19 -10.87 -2.46
CA LEU A 94 8.07 -10.66 -3.60
C LEU A 94 9.53 -10.81 -3.19
N SER A 95 10.33 -11.46 -4.05
CA SER A 95 11.79 -11.49 -3.84
C SER A 95 12.41 -10.11 -4.08
N GLU A 96 13.65 -9.91 -3.61
CA GLU A 96 14.37 -8.66 -3.86
C GLU A 96 14.53 -8.37 -5.36
N GLU A 97 14.71 -9.40 -6.20
CA GLU A 97 14.80 -9.28 -7.65
C GLU A 97 13.47 -8.84 -8.27
N GLU A 98 12.35 -9.38 -7.79
CA GLU A 98 11.00 -9.00 -8.23
C GLU A 98 10.64 -7.57 -7.78
N LEU A 99 11.09 -7.17 -6.59
CA LEU A 99 10.80 -5.86 -6.01
C LEU A 99 11.69 -4.73 -6.60
N SER A 100 12.90 -5.06 -7.03
CA SER A 100 13.89 -4.13 -7.60
C SER A 100 13.30 -3.15 -8.62
N PRO A 101 12.60 -3.57 -9.70
CA PRO A 101 12.08 -2.66 -10.71
C PRO A 101 11.04 -1.67 -10.16
N TYR A 102 10.26 -2.05 -9.15
CA TYR A 102 9.25 -1.18 -8.56
C TYR A 102 9.88 -0.13 -7.64
N VAL A 103 10.87 -0.53 -6.84
CA VAL A 103 11.60 0.37 -5.94
C VAL A 103 12.40 1.38 -6.74
N GLU A 104 13.12 0.96 -7.78
CA GLU A 104 13.88 1.86 -8.66
C GLU A 104 12.97 2.89 -9.33
N ALA A 105 11.79 2.47 -9.81
CA ALA A 105 10.83 3.37 -10.44
C ALA A 105 10.19 4.39 -9.49
N VAL A 106 10.17 4.11 -8.17
CA VAL A 106 9.66 5.02 -7.15
C VAL A 106 10.78 5.81 -6.47
N ALA A 107 12.03 5.34 -6.52
CA ALA A 107 13.21 6.00 -5.96
C ALA A 107 13.75 7.12 -6.85
N ALA A 108 13.56 7.01 -8.18
CA ALA A 108 13.74 8.11 -9.13
C ALA A 108 12.85 9.33 -8.79
#